data_AF-A0A4Q5XVJ9-F1
#
_entry.id   AF-A0A4Q5XVJ9-F1
#
_cell.length_a   1.000
_cell.length_b   1.000
_cell.length_c   1.000
_cell.angle_alpha   90.00
_cell.angle_beta   90.00
_cell.angle_gamma   90.00
#
_symmetry.space_group_name_H-M   'P 1'
#
loop_
_entity.id
_entity.type
_entity.pdbx_description
1 polymer ?
#
loop_
_entity_poly.entity_id
_entity_poly.type
_entity_poly.pdbx_seq_one_letter_code
_entity_poly.pdbx_strand_id
1 'polypeptide(L)' 'MPAYVSALRPVLILRDNRLADSFGTKLCLQLKNDASTRHIPVVLVSAANQLAQVAAEAARMLT' A
#
# COMPACT_ATOMS: atom_id res chain seq x y z
N MET A 1 -5.29 -4.97 -10.21
CA MET A 1 -4.14 -5.36 -9.36
C MET A 1 -3.03 -5.89 -10.22
N PRO A 2 -1.75 -5.63 -9.90
CA PRO A 2 -0.66 -6.30 -10.59
C PRO A 2 -0.64 -7.79 -10.20
N ALA A 3 -0.85 -8.67 -11.18
CA ALA A 3 -0.97 -10.12 -10.96
C ALA A 3 0.25 -10.76 -10.26
N TYR A 4 1.42 -10.11 -10.31
CA TYR A 4 2.64 -10.61 -9.69
C TYR A 4 2.56 -10.67 -8.15
N VAL A 5 1.77 -9.81 -7.50
CA VAL A 5 1.74 -9.76 -6.02
C VAL A 5 1.16 -11.06 -5.46
N SER A 6 0.00 -11.48 -5.94
CA SER A 6 -0.62 -12.74 -5.52
C SER A 6 0.19 -13.97 -5.95
N ALA A 7 0.89 -13.90 -7.09
CA ALA A 7 1.76 -14.98 -7.56
C ALA A 7 2.97 -15.20 -6.63
N LEU A 8 3.58 -14.12 -6.14
CA LEU A 8 4.73 -14.18 -5.24
C LEU A 8 4.37 -14.55 -3.80
N ARG A 9 3.10 -14.40 -3.40
CA ARG A 9 2.59 -14.65 -2.04
C ARG A 9 3.48 -14.03 -0.95
N PRO A 10 3.76 -12.72 -1.01
CA PRO A 10 4.62 -12.08 -0.04
C PRO A 10 3.95 -12.07 1.34
N VAL A 11 4.75 -12.25 2.37
CA VAL A 11 4.31 -12.11 3.78
C VAL A 11 4.36 -10.66 4.26
N LEU A 12 5.03 -9.77 3.52
CA LEU A 12 5.18 -8.35 3.80
C LEU A 12 5.48 -7.61 2.49
N ILE A 13 4.93 -6.41 2.34
CA ILE A 13 5.25 -5.50 1.23
C ILE A 13 5.85 -4.22 1.80
N LEU A 14 7.07 -3.89 1.39
CA LEU A 14 7.68 -2.59 1.63
C LEU A 14 7.48 -1.72 0.39
N ARG A 15 6.90 -0.53 0.52
CA ARG A 15 6.55 0.31 -0.63
C ARG A 15 6.83 1.77 -0.38
N ASP A 16 7.52 2.41 -1.31
CA ASP A 16 7.66 3.86 -1.30
C ASP A 16 6.33 4.56 -1.61
N ASN A 17 6.03 5.65 -0.88
CA ASN A 17 4.84 6.44 -1.08
C ASN A 17 4.94 7.43 -2.25
N ARG A 18 6.11 7.98 -2.54
CA ARG A 18 6.36 8.91 -3.64
C ARG A 18 6.88 8.11 -4.84
N LEU A 19 5.96 7.76 -5.74
CA LEU A 19 6.28 7.07 -6.98
C LEU A 19 6.31 8.08 -8.14
N ALA A 20 6.93 7.70 -9.25
CA ALA A 20 7.07 8.58 -10.41
C ALA A 20 5.72 9.01 -11.02
N ASP A 21 4.71 8.14 -10.98
CA ASP A 21 3.41 8.29 -11.63
C ASP A 21 2.23 8.39 -10.64
N SER A 22 2.48 8.12 -9.35
CA SER A 22 1.41 7.82 -8.40
C SER A 22 1.87 7.90 -6.94
N PHE A 23 0.95 7.57 -6.03
CA PHE A 23 1.24 7.43 -4.61
C PHE A 23 1.18 5.97 -4.18
N GLY A 24 2.11 5.54 -3.33
CA GLY A 24 2.11 4.21 -2.74
C GLY A 24 0.84 3.91 -1.94
N THR A 25 0.19 4.93 -1.37
CA THR A 25 -1.14 4.80 -0.73
C THR A 25 -2.22 4.31 -1.69
N LYS A 26 -2.23 4.75 -2.97
CA LYS A 26 -3.22 4.28 -3.95
C LYS A 26 -3.08 2.77 -4.20
N LEU A 27 -1.85 2.29 -4.36
CA LEU A 27 -1.58 0.86 -4.50
C LEU A 27 -1.87 0.10 -3.21
N CYS A 28 -1.58 0.68 -2.04
CA CYS A 28 -1.91 0.08 -0.75
C CYS A 28 -3.44 -0.13 -0.60
N LEU A 29 -4.24 0.91 -0.90
CA LEU A 29 -5.71 0.82 -0.90
C LEU A 29 -6.21 -0.28 -1.84
N GLN A 30 -5.65 -0.32 -3.03
CA GLN A 30 -5.89 -1.38 -3.99
C GLN A 30 -5.64 -2.77 -3.38
N LEU A 31 -4.46 -3.02 -2.82
CA LEU A 31 -4.13 -4.30 -2.17
C LEU A 31 -5.05 -4.64 -0.99
N LYS A 32 -5.54 -3.63 -0.26
CA LYS A 32 -6.44 -3.80 0.90
C LYS A 32 -7.91 -4.03 0.54
N ASN A 33 -8.32 -3.62 -0.66
CA ASN A 33 -9.65 -3.89 -1.21
C ASN A 33 -9.75 -5.26 -1.90
N ASP A 34 -8.63 -5.90 -2.21
CA ASP A 34 -8.61 -7.24 -2.82
C ASP A 34 -8.49 -8.33 -1.73
N ALA A 35 -9.46 -9.24 -1.67
CA ALA A 35 -9.49 -10.33 -0.68
C ALA A 35 -8.24 -11.23 -0.72
N SER A 36 -7.63 -11.41 -1.90
CA SER A 36 -6.45 -12.25 -2.08
C SER A 36 -5.18 -11.64 -1.50
N THR A 37 -5.15 -10.32 -1.26
CA THR A 37 -3.96 -9.61 -0.76
C THR A 37 -4.21 -8.78 0.50
N ARG A 38 -5.47 -8.55 0.91
CA ARG A 38 -5.79 -7.59 2.00
C ARG A 38 -5.12 -7.93 3.34
N HIS A 39 -4.91 -9.22 3.58
CA HIS A 39 -4.27 -9.74 4.79
C HIS A 39 -2.76 -9.46 4.86
N ILE A 40 -2.13 -9.15 3.72
CA ILE A 40 -0.68 -8.92 3.64
C ILE A 40 -0.35 -7.54 4.26
N PRO A 41 0.52 -7.46 5.27
CA PRO A 41 0.96 -6.17 5.82
C PRO A 41 1.71 -5.35 4.77
N VAL A 42 1.41 -4.05 4.71
CA VAL A 42 2.07 -3.10 3.82
C VAL A 42 2.71 -2.01 4.68
N VAL A 43 4.03 -1.88 4.57
CA VAL A 43 4.80 -0.81 5.21
C VAL A 43 5.07 0.25 4.16
N LEU A 44 4.48 1.43 4.35
CA LEU A 44 4.79 2.59 3.53
C LEU A 44 6.08 3.22 4.05
N VAL A 45 7.00 3.50 3.12
CA VAL A 45 8.22 4.28 3.35
C VAL A 45 8.20 5.53 2.49
N SER A 46 8.86 6.60 2.91
CA SER A 46 8.89 7.85 2.16
C SER A 46 10.04 8.71 2.66
N ALA A 47 10.72 9.40 1.75
CA ALA A 47 11.65 10.47 2.10
C ALA A 47 10.94 11.76 2.57
N ALA A 48 9.64 11.90 2.28
CA ALA A 48 8.85 13.05 2.71
C ALA A 48 8.40 12.94 4.17
N ASN A 49 8.37 14.08 4.87
CA ASN A 49 7.82 14.20 6.22
C ASN A 49 6.30 13.90 6.23
N GLN A 50 5.76 13.64 7.43
CA GLN A 50 4.32 13.42 7.68
C GLN A 50 3.73 12.13 7.06
N LEU A 51 4.56 11.11 6.81
CA LEU A 51 4.08 9.84 6.25
C LEU A 51 3.01 9.16 7.12
N ALA A 52 3.10 9.30 8.45
CA ALA A 52 2.12 8.73 9.37
C ALA A 52 0.71 9.30 9.13
N GLN A 53 0.59 10.62 8.94
CA GLN A 53 -0.67 11.29 8.66
C GLN A 53 -1.25 10.82 7.31
N VAL A 54 -0.42 10.79 6.27
CA VAL A 54 -0.81 10.33 4.93
C VAL A 54 -1.30 8.88 4.96
N ALA A 55 -0.62 8.00 5.70
CA ALA A 55 -1.02 6.61 5.85
C ALA A 55 -2.35 6.47 6.62
N ALA A 56 -2.54 7.25 7.69
CA ALA A 56 -3.77 7.25 8.48
C ALA A 56 -4.98 7.74 7.67
N GLU A 57 -4.81 8.80 6.86
CA GLU A 57 -5.86 9.30 5.97
C GLU A 57 -6.28 8.28 4.93
N ALA A 58 -5.31 7.59 4.31
CA ALA A 58 -5.62 6.51 3.38
C ALA A 58 -6.37 5.37 4.08
N ALA A 59 -5.95 4.96 5.29
CA ALA A 59 -6.63 3.91 6.03
C ALA A 59 -8.12 4.21 6.32
N ARG A 60 -8.47 5.48 6.54
CA ARG A 60 -9.87 5.92 6.72
C ARG A 60 -10.73 5.78 5.47
N MET A 61 -10.15 5.61 4.28
CA MET A 61 -10.90 5.39 3.04
C MET A 61 -11.35 3.93 2.86
N LEU A 62 -10.93 3.03 3.76
CA LEU A 62 -11.27 1.59 3.74
C LEU A 62 -12.48 1.25 4.64
N THR A 63 -13.06 2.24 5.33
CA THR A 63 -14.25 2.14 6.20
C THR A 63 -15.44 2.78 5.54
#